data_AF-A0A7V8BDM7-F1
#
_entry.id   AF-A0A7V8BDM7-F1
#
_cell.length_a   1.000
_cell.length_b   1.000
_cell.length_c   1.000
_cell.angle_alpha   90.00
_cell.angle_beta   90.00
_cell.angle_gamma   90.00
#
_symmetry.space_group_name_H-M   'P 1'
#
loop_
_entity.id
_entity.type
_entity.pdbx_description
1 polymer ?
#
loop_
_entity_poly.entity_id
_entity_poly.type
_entity_poly.pdbx_seq_one_letter_code
_entity_poly.pdbx_strand_id
1 'polypeptide(L)'
;MSRPLQVLWLQSGGCGGCSMSMLCAETRDFFGSLEAAGVELIWHPALSEDCGASLRQLFQDCREGRRTLDVLCLEGAVMRGPANTGRFHLLAGSGEPMMAWIEALAEVARHVVAVGSCAAFGGI
;
A
#
# COMPACT_ATOMS: atom_id res chain seq x y z
N MET A 1 2.18 5.00 26.34
CA MET A 1 2.00 4.02 25.24
C MET A 1 2.47 4.67 23.96
N SER A 2 3.23 3.95 23.13
CA SER A 2 3.66 4.43 21.81
C SER A 2 2.46 4.56 20.87
N ARG A 3 2.48 5.54 19.96
CA ARG A 3 1.48 5.71 18.90
C ARG A 3 1.37 4.43 18.04
N PRO A 4 0.18 4.02 17.57
CA PRO A 4 0.03 2.90 16.63
C PRO A 4 0.83 3.12 15.33
N LEU A 5 1.42 2.06 14.79
CA LEU A 5 2.09 2.06 13.50
C LEU A 5 1.10 2.40 12.39
N GLN A 6 1.40 3.44 11.61
CA GLN A 6 0.61 3.85 10.45
C GLN A 6 0.99 3.00 9.24
N VAL A 7 0.08 2.14 8.81
CA VAL A 7 0.30 1.16 7.73
C VAL A 7 -0.52 1.55 6.51
N LEU A 8 0.15 1.72 5.38
CA LEU A 8 -0.47 1.89 4.07
C LEU A 8 -0.26 0.62 3.26
N TRP A 9 -1.34 -0.02 2.80
CA TRP A 9 -1.29 -1.21 1.96
C TRP A 9 -1.64 -0.85 0.52
N LEU A 10 -0.67 -0.94 -0.37
CA LEU A 10 -0.81 -0.59 -1.78
C LEU A 10 -0.79 -1.85 -2.65
N GLN A 11 -1.73 -1.94 -3.59
CA GLN A 11 -1.75 -2.99 -4.61
C GLN A 11 -1.23 -2.48 -5.96
N SER A 12 -0.27 -3.20 -6.54
CA SER A 12 0.24 -2.99 -7.90
C SER A 12 -0.16 -4.14 -8.84
N GLY A 13 0.76 -4.73 -9.61
CA GLY A 13 0.51 -5.88 -10.47
C GLY A 13 0.26 -7.14 -9.65
N GLY A 14 -0.95 -7.24 -9.07
CA GLY A 14 -1.35 -8.30 -8.17
C GLY A 14 -2.82 -8.69 -8.36
N CYS A 15 -3.18 -9.84 -7.81
CA CYS A 15 -4.52 -10.43 -7.96
C CYS A 15 -5.47 -10.15 -6.77
N GLY A 16 -5.04 -9.40 -5.75
CA GLY A 16 -5.77 -9.23 -4.48
C GLY A 16 -5.75 -10.47 -3.57
N GLY A 17 -5.01 -11.51 -3.94
CA GLY A 17 -4.93 -12.75 -3.19
C GLY A 17 -4.22 -12.61 -1.84
N CYS A 18 -3.27 -11.67 -1.69
CA CYS A 18 -2.62 -11.46 -0.39
C CYS A 18 -3.57 -10.72 0.56
N SER A 19 -4.32 -9.74 0.05
CA SER A 19 -5.42 -9.10 0.77
C SER A 19 -6.44 -10.15 1.24
N MET A 20 -6.90 -11.04 0.36
CA MET A 20 -7.84 -12.10 0.72
C MET A 20 -7.26 -13.07 1.76
N SER A 21 -6.00 -13.47 1.60
CA SER A 21 -5.32 -14.33 2.57
C SER A 21 -5.23 -13.67 3.95
N MET A 22 -5.00 -12.35 4.02
CA MET A 22 -4.99 -11.58 5.26
C MET A 22 -6.37 -11.60 5.94
N LEU A 23 -7.44 -11.48 5.15
CA LEU A 23 -8.82 -11.52 5.66
C LEU A 23 -9.26 -12.92 6.14
N CYS A 24 -8.55 -13.98 5.75
CA CYS A 24 -8.75 -15.33 6.27
C CYS A 24 -8.07 -15.58 7.62
N ALA A 25 -7.51 -14.56 8.28
CA ALA A 25 -6.97 -14.70 9.62
C ALA A 25 -8.02 -15.26 10.60
N GLU A 26 -7.60 -16.16 11.48
CA GLU A 26 -8.47 -16.77 12.49
C GLU A 26 -8.79 -15.77 13.61
N THR A 27 -9.65 -14.82 13.32
CA THR A 27 -10.09 -13.78 14.26
C THR A 27 -11.57 -13.47 14.08
N ARG A 28 -12.23 -13.11 15.19
CA ARG A 28 -13.63 -12.66 15.19
C ARG A 28 -13.77 -11.17 14.85
N ASP A 29 -12.70 -10.41 15.04
CA ASP A 29 -12.63 -8.98 14.76
C ASP A 29 -11.25 -8.65 14.19
N PHE A 30 -11.20 -8.54 12.88
CA PHE A 30 -9.96 -8.24 12.15
C PHE A 30 -9.38 -6.88 12.53
N PHE A 31 -10.21 -5.83 12.58
CA PHE A 31 -9.74 -4.48 12.89
C PHE A 31 -9.34 -4.35 14.36
N GLY A 32 -10.10 -4.95 15.28
CA GLY A 32 -9.72 -5.01 16.69
C GLY A 32 -8.40 -5.77 16.91
N SER A 33 -8.10 -6.78 16.09
CA SER A 33 -6.81 -7.49 16.14
C SER A 33 -5.64 -6.61 15.69
N LEU A 34 -5.84 -5.76 14.68
CA LEU A 34 -4.83 -4.77 14.26
C LEU A 34 -4.62 -3.71 15.34
N GLU A 35 -5.70 -3.17 15.92
CA GLU A 35 -5.63 -2.18 16.98
C GLU A 35 -4.89 -2.73 18.22
N ALA A 36 -5.21 -3.97 18.63
CA ALA A 36 -4.52 -4.65 19.72
C ALA A 36 -3.02 -4.89 19.44
N ALA A 37 -2.64 -5.06 18.17
CA ALA A 37 -1.25 -5.12 17.73
C ALA A 37 -0.57 -3.74 17.62
N GLY A 38 -1.30 -2.65 17.90
CA GLY A 38 -0.81 -1.28 17.74
C GLY A 38 -0.62 -0.90 16.28
N VAL A 39 -1.49 -1.37 15.39
CA VAL A 39 -1.47 -1.09 13.95
C VAL A 39 -2.72 -0.29 13.57
N GLU A 40 -2.51 0.85 12.93
CA GLU A 40 -3.55 1.65 12.27
C GLU A 40 -3.39 1.51 10.76
N LEU A 41 -4.37 0.90 10.10
CA LEU A 41 -4.41 0.79 8.65
C LEU A 41 -4.93 2.10 8.06
N ILE A 42 -4.02 2.98 7.64
CA ILE A 42 -4.40 4.30 7.11
C ILE A 42 -5.03 4.22 5.72
N TRP A 43 -4.67 3.20 4.93
CA TRP A 43 -5.35 2.91 3.68
C TRP A 43 -5.11 1.47 3.20
N HIS A 44 -6.15 0.87 2.61
CA HIS A 44 -6.09 -0.41 1.89
C HIS A 44 -7.16 -0.42 0.78
N PRO A 45 -6.85 -0.91 -0.44
CA PRO A 45 -7.73 -0.77 -1.62
C PRO A 45 -9.12 -1.38 -1.44
N ALA A 46 -9.24 -2.47 -0.68
CA ALA A 46 -10.51 -3.15 -0.44
C ALA A 46 -11.24 -2.72 0.86
N LEU A 47 -10.60 -1.95 1.74
CA LEU A 47 -11.13 -1.70 3.11
C LEU A 47 -11.34 -0.22 3.41
N SER A 48 -10.75 0.69 2.64
CA SER A 48 -10.80 2.13 2.87
C SER A 48 -11.81 2.82 1.96
N GLU A 49 -12.46 3.85 2.50
CA GLU A 49 -13.43 4.67 1.77
C GLU A 49 -12.75 5.70 0.84
N ASP A 50 -11.55 6.15 1.21
CA ASP A 50 -10.77 7.12 0.43
C ASP A 50 -10.41 6.57 -0.96
N CYS A 51 -10.81 7.32 -1.98
CA CYS A 51 -10.58 6.96 -3.37
C CYS A 51 -10.38 8.21 -4.25
N GLY A 52 -9.86 8.02 -5.46
CA GLY A 52 -9.67 9.09 -6.42
C GLY A 52 -8.84 10.25 -5.85
N ALA A 53 -9.46 11.43 -5.70
CA ALA A 53 -8.77 12.63 -5.24
C ALA A 53 -8.32 12.55 -3.78
N SER A 54 -9.12 11.99 -2.87
CA SER A 54 -8.75 11.92 -1.45
C SER A 54 -7.60 10.95 -1.23
N LEU A 55 -7.58 9.82 -1.93
CA LEU A 55 -6.43 8.90 -1.95
C LEU A 55 -5.15 9.58 -2.46
N ARG A 56 -5.23 10.34 -3.57
CA ARG A 56 -4.07 11.09 -4.07
C ARG A 56 -3.58 12.11 -3.05
N GLN A 57 -4.49 12.77 -2.34
CA GLN A 57 -4.12 13.69 -1.27
C GLN A 57 -3.43 12.96 -0.11
N LEU A 58 -3.92 11.79 0.29
CA LEU A 58 -3.27 10.95 1.30
C LEU A 58 -1.82 10.58 0.91
N PHE A 59 -1.61 10.16 -0.35
CA PHE A 59 -0.26 9.85 -0.84
C PHE A 59 0.65 11.09 -0.81
N GLN A 60 0.12 12.26 -1.19
CA GLN A 60 0.86 13.52 -1.10
C GLN A 60 1.20 13.89 0.34
N ASP A 61 0.24 13.77 1.25
CA ASP A 61 0.45 14.05 2.67
C ASP A 61 1.52 13.13 3.27
N CYS A 62 1.57 11.86 2.86
CA CYS A 62 2.64 10.94 3.25
C CYS A 62 4.00 11.39 2.68
N ARG A 63 4.05 11.68 1.37
CA ARG A 63 5.27 12.12 0.67
C ARG A 63 5.85 13.42 1.25
N GLU A 64 4.98 14.33 1.68
CA GLU A 64 5.37 15.63 2.26
C GLU A 64 5.55 15.57 3.79
N GLY A 65 5.40 14.38 4.40
CA GLY A 65 5.55 14.18 5.85
C GLY A 65 4.43 14.80 6.69
N ARG A 66 3.33 15.27 6.08
CA ARG A 66 2.13 15.75 6.80
C ARG A 66 1.35 14.61 7.44
N ARG A 67 1.37 13.42 6.83
CA ARG A 67 0.89 12.16 7.42
C ARG A 67 2.08 11.24 7.62
N THR A 68 2.23 10.68 8.81
CA THR A 68 3.29 9.70 9.06
C THR A 68 2.97 8.39 8.34
N LEU A 69 3.96 7.85 7.63
CA LEU A 69 3.92 6.52 7.05
C LEU A 69 4.99 5.66 7.73
N ASP A 70 4.58 4.77 8.64
CA ASP A 70 5.51 3.89 9.34
C ASP A 70 5.82 2.64 8.50
N VAL A 71 4.80 2.03 7.89
CA VAL A 71 4.95 0.83 7.07
C VAL A 71 4.22 0.99 5.74
N LEU A 72 4.96 0.81 4.65
CA LEU A 72 4.39 0.60 3.32
C LEU A 72 4.34 -0.91 3.04
N CYS A 73 3.14 -1.49 3.04
CA CYS A 73 2.91 -2.85 2.56
C CYS A 73 2.63 -2.80 1.06
N LEU A 74 3.47 -3.44 0.25
CA LEU A 74 3.26 -3.56 -1.19
C LEU A 74 2.78 -4.97 -1.54
N GLU A 75 1.58 -5.06 -2.11
CA GLU A 75 1.04 -6.28 -2.72
C GLU A 75 1.15 -6.20 -4.25
N GLY A 76 1.67 -7.26 -4.87
CA GLY A 76 1.83 -7.33 -6.33
C GLY A 76 3.13 -6.73 -6.86
N ALA A 77 3.48 -7.06 -8.11
CA ALA A 77 4.72 -6.64 -8.74
C ALA A 77 4.71 -5.14 -9.10
N VAL A 78 5.88 -4.50 -9.03
CA VAL A 78 6.07 -3.13 -9.53
C VAL A 78 6.12 -3.16 -11.05
N MET A 79 5.07 -2.65 -11.71
CA MET A 79 4.96 -2.68 -13.17
C MET A 79 5.88 -1.63 -13.80
N ARG A 80 6.89 -2.08 -14.54
CA ARG A 80 7.85 -1.21 -15.26
C ARG A 80 7.53 -1.06 -16.76
N GLY A 81 6.68 -1.92 -17.32
CA GLY A 81 6.33 -1.85 -18.74
C GLY A 81 5.37 -0.69 -19.09
N PRO A 82 5.30 -0.28 -20.37
CA PRO A 82 6.18 -0.68 -21.47
C PRO A 82 7.51 0.08 -21.43
N ALA A 83 8.58 -0.49 -22.00
CA ALA A 83 9.88 0.16 -22.18
C ALA A 83 10.41 0.91 -20.92
N ASN A 84 10.25 0.30 -19.73
CA ASN A 84 10.64 0.89 -18.44
C ASN A 84 9.92 2.20 -18.05
N THR A 85 8.82 2.56 -18.72
CA THR A 85 8.03 3.76 -18.41
C THR A 85 7.02 3.56 -17.26
N GLY A 86 6.72 2.31 -16.89
CA GLY A 86 5.71 1.95 -15.88
C GLY A 86 4.25 2.21 -16.28
N ARG A 87 3.98 2.65 -17.52
CA ARG A 87 2.64 3.08 -17.96
C ARG A 87 1.59 1.96 -18.08
N PHE A 88 1.96 0.70 -17.93
CA PHE A 88 0.98 -0.39 -17.76
C PHE A 88 0.21 -0.30 -16.44
N HIS A 89 0.70 0.48 -15.46
CA HIS A 89 -0.02 0.77 -14.24
C HIS A 89 0.09 2.26 -13.90
N LEU A 90 -0.98 3.02 -14.16
CA LEU A 90 -1.08 4.44 -13.82
C LEU A 90 -1.90 4.60 -12.54
N LEU A 91 -1.50 5.52 -11.66
CA LEU A 91 -2.37 5.96 -10.59
C LEU A 91 -3.49 6.81 -11.20
N ALA A 92 -4.73 6.31 -11.11
CA ALA A 92 -5.89 6.92 -11.74
C ALA A 92 -6.00 8.42 -11.40
N GLY A 93 -6.21 9.25 -12.42
CA GLY A 93 -6.35 10.70 -12.29
C GLY A 93 -5.07 11.49 -11.97
N SER A 94 -3.90 10.84 -11.84
CA SER A 94 -2.61 11.55 -11.70
C SER A 94 -1.88 11.73 -13.03
N GLY A 95 -2.10 10.81 -13.99
CA GLY A 95 -1.29 10.74 -15.22
C GLY A 95 0.10 10.14 -15.02
N GLU A 96 0.47 9.81 -13.78
CA GLU A 96 1.78 9.29 -13.41
C GLU A 96 1.78 7.75 -13.24
N PRO A 97 2.88 7.07 -13.60
CA PRO A 97 3.08 5.65 -13.32
C PRO A 97 3.03 5.35 -11.81
N MET A 98 2.37 4.27 -11.42
CA MET A 98 2.33 3.83 -10.02
C MET A 98 3.74 3.55 -9.47
N MET A 99 4.69 3.13 -10.31
CA MET A 99 6.06 2.87 -9.86
C MET A 99 6.73 4.12 -9.25
N ALA A 100 6.43 5.33 -9.75
CA ALA A 100 6.97 6.57 -9.22
C ALA A 100 6.35 6.91 -7.85
N TRP A 101 5.07 6.60 -7.65
CA TRP A 101 4.40 6.74 -6.36
C TRP A 101 4.89 5.72 -5.34
N ILE A 102 5.10 4.47 -5.75
CA ILE A 102 5.69 3.42 -4.89
C ILE A 102 7.08 3.84 -4.43
N GLU A 103 7.91 4.35 -5.33
CA GLU A 103 9.26 4.85 -5.00
C GLU A 103 9.20 6.00 -4.00
N ALA A 104 8.40 7.04 -4.28
CA ALA A 104 8.26 8.20 -3.39
C ALA A 104 7.69 7.85 -2.00
N LEU A 105 6.75 6.91 -1.92
CA LEU A 105 6.21 6.44 -0.63
C LEU A 105 7.21 5.56 0.12
N ALA A 106 7.98 4.74 -0.60
CA ALA A 106 9.02 3.89 0.00
C ALA A 106 10.17 4.72 0.58
N GLU A 107 10.53 5.86 -0.02
CA GLU A 107 11.55 6.77 0.49
C GLU A 107 11.20 7.40 1.84
N VAL A 108 9.90 7.63 2.11
CA VAL A 108 9.43 8.26 3.35
C VAL A 108 8.93 7.24 4.39
N ALA A 109 8.68 5.99 3.99
CA ALA A 109 8.27 4.92 4.89
C ALA A 109 9.43 4.44 5.76
N ARG A 110 9.20 4.23 7.06
CA ARG A 110 10.21 3.66 7.95
C ARG A 110 10.54 2.20 7.59
N HIS A 111 9.51 1.45 7.19
CA HIS A 111 9.65 0.06 6.76
C HIS A 111 8.85 -0.17 5.47
N VAL A 112 9.40 -1.00 4.59
CA VAL A 112 8.71 -1.47 3.39
C VAL A 112 8.59 -2.99 3.48
N VAL A 113 7.37 -3.50 3.32
CA VAL A 113 7.07 -4.93 3.38
C VAL A 113 6.54 -5.38 2.03
N ALA A 114 7.28 -6.25 1.35
CA ALA A 114 6.83 -6.88 0.12
C ALA A 114 5.94 -8.09 0.46
N VAL A 115 4.63 -7.94 0.25
CA VAL A 115 3.63 -8.97 0.59
C VAL A 115 3.39 -9.88 -0.60
N GLY A 116 3.72 -11.16 -0.42
CA GLY A 116 3.55 -12.21 -1.43
C GLY A 116 4.66 -12.24 -2.49
N SER A 117 4.72 -13.35 -3.24
CA SER A 117 5.82 -13.62 -4.19
C SER A 117 5.92 -12.61 -5.33
N CYS A 118 4.80 -12.02 -5.78
CA CYS A 118 4.79 -10.99 -6.82
C CYS A 118 5.58 -9.74 -6.39
N ALA A 119 5.33 -9.24 -5.18
CA ALA A 119 6.04 -8.07 -4.65
C ALA A 119 7.49 -8.41 -4.28
N ALA A 120 7.72 -9.58 -3.68
CA ALA A 120 9.03 -9.96 -3.16
C ALA A 120 10.03 -10.34 -4.27
N PHE A 121 9.59 -11.04 -5.31
CA PHE A 121 10.48 -11.69 -6.28
C PHE A 121 10.01 -11.57 -7.75
N GLY A 122 8.95 -10.82 -8.01
CA GLY A 122 8.35 -10.66 -9.36
C GLY A 122 7.12 -11.52 -9.58
N GLY A 123 7.08 -12.75 -9.09
CA GLY A 123 5.90 -13.64 -9.21
C GLY A 123 5.37 -13.76 -10.64
N ILE A 124 4.05 -14.01 -10.81
CA ILE A 124 3.40 -14.18 -12.12
C ILE A 124 3.31 -12.86 -12.90
#